data_AF-A0A523NX86-F1
#
_entry.id   AF-A0A523NX86-F1
#
_cell.length_a   1.000
_cell.length_b   1.000
_cell.length_c   1.000
_cell.angle_alpha   90.00
_cell.angle_beta   90.00
_cell.angle_gamma   90.00
#
_symmetry.space_group_name_H-M   'P 1'
#
loop_
_entity.id
_entity.type
_entity.pdbx_description
1 polymer ?
#
loop_
_entity_poly.entity_id
_entity_poly.type
_entity_poly.pdbx_seq_one_letter_code
_entity_poly.pdbx_strand_id
1 'polypeptide(L)'
;MGSEIAMRTVTDLQLTARGLPSFYHTILALRFPIDVAHVLELRYLLNHAADAYVEPAPTADERQFHKALAAAIDSFGIKNTYHHERLIKILAMIRNLHVAHLRASRIAEISLRNALADIRDTRAKLVRHGLLSLLATIFAGMTWLASNDPGWAIQLLTLILAYLTWDCFHSLPNIDEEPEVLNPALNEVLRSRVESLNWKRLIHKLSLILGYKRIPGLEVFPIDSHA
;
A
#
# COMPACT_ATOMS: atom_id res chain seq x y z
N MET A 1 -28.16 -9.11 -2.19
CA MET A 1 -27.13 -8.73 -1.21
C MET A 1 -25.75 -8.38 -1.83
N GLY A 2 -25.62 -8.26 -3.16
CA GLY A 2 -24.37 -7.84 -3.81
C GLY A 2 -24.37 -6.43 -4.42
N SER A 3 -25.52 -5.73 -4.46
CA SER A 3 -25.63 -4.38 -5.05
C SER A 3 -25.56 -3.26 -4.01
N GLU A 4 -25.95 -3.50 -2.75
CA GLU A 4 -25.85 -2.48 -1.68
C GLU A 4 -24.39 -2.15 -1.29
N ILE A 5 -23.46 -3.09 -1.48
CA ILE A 5 -22.03 -2.84 -1.22
C ILE A 5 -21.44 -1.92 -2.31
N ALA A 6 -22.01 -1.90 -3.51
CA ALA A 6 -21.59 -1.00 -4.58
C ALA A 6 -22.13 0.44 -4.41
N MET A 7 -23.22 0.59 -3.65
CA MET A 7 -23.99 1.85 -3.52
C MET A 7 -23.31 2.91 -2.64
N ARG A 8 -22.20 2.58 -1.97
CA ARG A 8 -21.48 3.49 -1.05
C ARG A 8 -20.11 3.98 -1.55
N THR A 9 -19.65 3.58 -2.74
CA THR A 9 -18.19 3.49 -2.99
C THR A 9 -17.61 4.34 -4.13
N VAL A 10 -18.40 5.09 -4.90
CA VAL A 10 -17.83 5.88 -6.03
C VAL A 10 -17.27 7.23 -5.58
N THR A 11 -17.88 7.87 -4.58
CA THR A 11 -17.47 9.17 -4.04
C THR A 11 -16.11 9.17 -3.34
N ASP A 12 -15.64 8.01 -2.88
CA ASP A 12 -14.35 7.88 -2.17
C ASP A 12 -13.20 7.41 -3.08
N LEU A 13 -13.47 7.27 -4.39
CA LEU A 13 -12.46 6.89 -5.39
C LEU A 13 -11.54 8.06 -5.72
N GLN A 14 -10.51 8.23 -4.91
CA GLN A 14 -9.44 9.17 -5.21
C GLN A 14 -8.48 8.57 -6.25
N LEU A 15 -8.40 9.21 -7.42
CA LEU A 15 -7.41 8.94 -8.47
C LEU A 15 -6.02 9.44 -8.06
N THR A 16 -5.49 8.86 -6.99
CA THR A 16 -4.16 9.11 -6.44
C THR A 16 -3.36 7.80 -6.38
N ALA A 17 -2.04 7.90 -6.21
CA ALA A 17 -1.19 6.71 -6.08
C ALA A 17 -1.66 5.80 -4.93
N ARG A 18 -2.13 6.38 -3.82
CA ARG A 18 -2.61 5.65 -2.64
C ARG A 18 -3.99 4.99 -2.87
N GLY A 19 -4.87 5.66 -3.60
CA GLY A 19 -6.22 5.17 -3.92
C GLY A 19 -6.28 4.21 -5.12
N LEU A 20 -5.17 4.04 -5.85
CA LEU A 20 -5.11 3.21 -7.05
C LEU A 20 -5.58 1.76 -6.83
N PRO A 21 -5.21 1.04 -5.76
CA PRO A 21 -5.66 -0.34 -5.58
C PRO A 21 -7.18 -0.44 -5.54
N SER A 22 -7.82 0.40 -4.73
CA SER A 22 -9.29 0.46 -4.62
C SER A 22 -9.91 0.80 -5.97
N PHE A 23 -9.38 1.81 -6.66
CA PHE A 23 -9.87 2.21 -7.99
C PHE A 23 -9.75 1.10 -9.04
N TYR A 24 -8.60 0.46 -9.10
CA TYR A 24 -8.33 -0.61 -10.06
C TYR A 24 -9.23 -1.83 -9.79
N HIS A 25 -9.36 -2.26 -8.54
CA HIS A 25 -10.22 -3.38 -8.17
C HIS A 25 -11.70 -3.07 -8.42
N THR A 26 -12.17 -1.86 -8.10
CA THR A 26 -13.53 -1.43 -8.41
C THR A 26 -13.80 -1.50 -9.90
N ILE A 27 -12.94 -0.92 -10.75
CA ILE A 27 -13.15 -0.95 -12.22
C ILE A 27 -13.19 -2.37 -12.77
N LEU A 28 -12.30 -3.25 -12.29
CA LEU A 28 -12.27 -4.63 -12.75
C LEU A 28 -13.45 -5.46 -12.25
N ALA A 29 -13.97 -5.16 -11.06
CA ALA A 29 -15.11 -5.83 -10.46
C ALA A 29 -16.46 -5.41 -11.06
N LEU A 30 -16.54 -4.26 -11.73
CA LEU A 30 -17.78 -3.78 -12.36
C LEU A 30 -18.36 -4.85 -13.31
N ARG A 31 -19.61 -5.24 -13.07
CA ARG A 31 -20.39 -6.11 -13.96
C ARG A 31 -21.43 -5.25 -14.66
N PHE A 32 -21.53 -5.39 -15.98
CA PHE A 32 -22.55 -4.69 -16.77
C PHE A 32 -23.81 -5.57 -16.85
N PRO A 33 -25.02 -4.99 -16.83
CA PRO A 33 -25.34 -3.55 -16.81
C PRO A 33 -25.07 -2.85 -15.46
N ILE A 34 -24.72 -1.56 -15.49
CA ILE A 34 -24.46 -0.72 -14.30
C ILE A 34 -25.44 0.46 -14.32
N ASP A 35 -25.86 0.93 -13.15
CA ASP A 35 -26.66 2.14 -13.01
C ASP A 35 -26.00 3.37 -13.67
N VAL A 36 -26.81 4.18 -14.33
CA VAL A 36 -26.41 5.36 -15.10
C VAL A 36 -25.73 6.40 -14.21
N ALA A 37 -26.23 6.62 -12.99
CA ALA A 37 -25.66 7.61 -12.08
C ALA A 37 -24.17 7.29 -11.80
N HIS A 38 -23.89 6.02 -11.46
CA HIS A 38 -22.54 5.54 -11.20
C HIS A 38 -21.60 5.66 -12.42
N VAL A 39 -22.12 5.42 -13.63
CA VAL A 39 -21.34 5.58 -14.87
C VAL A 39 -21.01 7.05 -15.14
N LEU A 40 -21.97 7.95 -14.91
CA LEU A 40 -21.77 9.39 -15.11
C LEU A 40 -20.74 9.94 -14.11
N GLU A 41 -20.79 9.51 -12.85
CA GLU A 41 -19.78 9.86 -11.84
C GLU A 41 -18.39 9.35 -12.22
N LEU A 42 -18.26 8.06 -12.58
CA LEU A 42 -16.98 7.49 -13.01
C LEU A 42 -16.44 8.20 -14.25
N ARG A 43 -17.31 8.54 -15.21
CA ARG A 43 -16.95 9.30 -16.40
C ARG A 43 -16.49 10.71 -16.04
N TYR A 44 -17.19 11.38 -15.12
CA TYR A 44 -16.83 12.71 -14.64
C TYR A 44 -15.45 12.67 -13.98
N LEU A 45 -15.22 11.74 -13.03
CA LEU A 45 -13.94 11.58 -12.33
C LEU A 45 -12.80 11.28 -13.30
N LEU A 46 -12.99 10.33 -14.22
CA LEU A 46 -11.99 9.97 -15.23
C LEU A 46 -11.65 11.15 -16.15
N ASN A 47 -12.65 11.88 -16.61
CA ASN A 47 -12.43 13.03 -17.48
C ASN A 47 -11.75 14.16 -16.73
N HIS A 48 -12.22 14.51 -15.54
CA HIS A 48 -11.65 15.58 -14.73
C HIS A 48 -10.19 15.29 -14.36
N ALA A 49 -9.88 14.06 -13.94
CA ALA A 49 -8.51 13.65 -13.65
C ALA A 49 -7.64 13.66 -14.92
N ALA A 50 -8.16 13.20 -16.05
CA ALA A 50 -7.44 13.24 -17.33
C ALA A 50 -7.21 14.67 -17.81
N ASP A 51 -8.10 15.62 -17.53
CA ASP A 51 -7.93 17.03 -17.86
C ASP A 51 -6.85 17.68 -17.00
N ALA A 52 -6.85 17.39 -15.69
CA ALA A 52 -5.82 17.86 -14.76
C ALA A 52 -4.45 17.18 -14.95
N TYR A 53 -4.41 16.03 -15.63
CA TYR A 53 -3.18 15.28 -15.86
C TYR A 53 -2.28 15.98 -16.89
N VAL A 54 -1.09 16.35 -16.43
CA VAL A 54 0.02 16.84 -17.25
C VAL A 54 0.85 15.65 -17.71
N GLU A 55 0.89 15.45 -19.02
CA GLU A 55 1.65 14.36 -19.62
C GLU A 55 3.15 14.63 -19.51
N PRO A 56 3.96 13.67 -19.01
CA PRO A 56 5.41 13.81 -18.97
C PRO A 56 6.01 13.95 -20.38
N ALA A 57 7.18 14.58 -20.44
CA ALA A 57 7.86 14.83 -21.71
C ALA A 57 8.22 13.52 -22.42
N PRO A 58 7.94 13.38 -23.73
CA PRO A 58 7.94 12.10 -24.43
C PRO A 58 9.33 11.46 -24.48
N THR A 59 9.58 10.55 -23.55
CA THR A 59 10.77 9.69 -23.53
C THR A 59 10.66 8.57 -24.57
N ALA A 60 11.76 7.88 -24.88
CA ALA A 60 11.74 6.75 -25.81
C ALA A 60 10.80 5.62 -25.32
N ASP A 61 10.79 5.35 -24.03
CA ASP A 61 9.92 4.34 -23.40
C ASP A 61 8.44 4.73 -23.44
N GLU A 62 8.11 6.00 -23.19
CA GLU A 62 6.73 6.51 -23.30
C GLU A 62 6.20 6.42 -24.72
N ARG A 63 7.02 6.74 -25.73
CA ARG A 63 6.63 6.58 -27.13
C ARG A 63 6.33 5.12 -27.49
N GLN A 64 7.15 4.19 -27.00
CA GLN A 64 6.93 2.76 -27.21
C GLN A 64 5.65 2.28 -26.51
N PHE A 65 5.40 2.75 -25.28
CA PHE A 65 4.18 2.45 -24.55
C PHE A 65 2.93 3.01 -25.23
N HIS A 66 2.95 4.26 -25.67
CA HIS A 66 1.83 4.86 -26.42
C HIS A 66 1.52 4.09 -27.70
N LYS A 67 2.55 3.68 -28.43
CA LYS A 67 2.38 2.85 -29.64
C LYS A 67 1.76 1.49 -29.32
N ALA A 68 2.17 0.85 -28.23
CA ALA A 68 1.61 -0.41 -27.78
C ALA A 68 0.14 -0.26 -27.32
N LEU A 69 -0.18 0.82 -26.60
CA LEU A 69 -1.55 1.14 -26.19
C LEU A 69 -2.44 1.45 -27.39
N ALA A 70 -1.97 2.26 -28.34
CA ALA A 70 -2.71 2.59 -29.56
C ALA A 70 -3.09 1.31 -30.32
N ALA A 71 -2.11 0.43 -30.57
CA ALA A 71 -2.37 -0.85 -31.22
C ALA A 71 -3.37 -1.73 -30.44
N ALA A 72 -3.30 -1.71 -29.10
CA ALA A 72 -4.26 -2.42 -28.27
C ALA A 72 -5.66 -1.81 -28.36
N ILE A 73 -5.80 -0.48 -28.36
CA ILE A 73 -7.08 0.22 -28.49
C ILE A 73 -7.71 -0.02 -29.86
N ASP A 74 -6.91 0.02 -30.94
CA ASP A 74 -7.34 -0.27 -32.30
C ASP A 74 -7.99 -1.66 -32.39
N SER A 75 -7.45 -2.65 -31.67
CA SER A 75 -8.02 -4.01 -31.61
C SER A 75 -9.44 -4.06 -31.01
N PHE A 76 -9.86 -3.03 -30.26
CA PHE A 76 -11.21 -2.94 -29.70
C PHE A 76 -12.22 -2.23 -30.60
N GLY A 77 -11.78 -1.69 -31.75
CA GLY A 77 -12.65 -1.12 -32.79
C GLY A 77 -13.11 0.32 -32.54
N ILE A 78 -12.36 1.11 -31.76
CA ILE A 78 -12.67 2.52 -31.49
C ILE A 78 -12.23 3.35 -32.71
N LYS A 79 -13.19 3.83 -33.51
CA LYS A 79 -12.91 4.52 -34.78
C LYS A 79 -12.70 6.03 -34.67
N ASN A 80 -13.14 6.65 -33.57
CA ASN A 80 -13.05 8.11 -33.41
C ASN A 80 -11.70 8.50 -32.82
N THR A 81 -10.94 9.30 -33.56
CA THR A 81 -9.61 9.81 -33.16
C THR A 81 -9.62 10.53 -31.82
N TYR A 82 -10.66 11.32 -31.52
CA TYR A 82 -10.77 12.03 -30.24
C TYR A 82 -10.93 11.05 -29.06
N HIS A 83 -11.75 10.02 -29.21
CA HIS A 83 -11.93 8.99 -28.18
C HIS A 83 -10.67 8.16 -27.99
N HIS A 84 -9.93 7.92 -29.07
CA HIS A 84 -8.67 7.21 -29.07
C HIS A 84 -7.60 7.99 -28.26
N GLU A 85 -7.38 9.26 -28.59
CA GLU A 85 -6.44 10.13 -27.86
C GLU A 85 -6.81 10.27 -26.38
N ARG A 86 -8.10 10.48 -26.08
CA ARG A 86 -8.59 10.60 -24.71
C ARG A 86 -8.35 9.33 -23.90
N LEU A 87 -8.58 8.16 -24.51
CA LEU A 87 -8.37 6.88 -23.85
C LEU A 87 -6.87 6.62 -23.60
N ILE A 88 -6.00 6.98 -24.54
CA ILE A 88 -4.54 6.93 -24.34
C ILE A 88 -4.15 7.81 -23.16
N LYS A 89 -4.64 9.05 -23.09
CA LYS A 89 -4.33 9.97 -21.99
C LYS A 89 -4.72 9.39 -20.63
N ILE A 90 -5.93 8.80 -20.52
CA ILE A 90 -6.40 8.15 -19.30
C ILE A 90 -5.50 6.95 -18.93
N LEU A 91 -5.13 6.11 -19.90
CA LEU A 91 -4.30 4.94 -19.65
C LEU A 91 -2.86 5.32 -19.27
N ALA A 92 -2.31 6.36 -19.87
CA ALA A 92 -1.01 6.94 -19.51
C ALA A 92 -1.04 7.49 -18.07
N MET A 93 -2.09 8.20 -17.69
CA MET A 93 -2.31 8.64 -16.31
C MET A 93 -2.35 7.44 -15.34
N ILE A 94 -3.14 6.40 -15.64
CA ILE A 94 -3.23 5.20 -14.79
C ILE A 94 -1.88 4.49 -14.67
N ARG A 95 -1.11 4.40 -15.76
CA ARG A 95 0.27 3.88 -15.72
C ARG A 95 1.12 4.66 -14.74
N ASN A 96 1.09 5.99 -14.81
CA ASN A 96 1.92 6.83 -13.95
C ASN A 96 1.51 6.73 -12.49
N LEU A 97 0.21 6.66 -12.21
CA LEU A 97 -0.30 6.36 -10.87
C LEU A 97 0.17 4.98 -10.38
N HIS A 98 0.21 3.98 -11.27
CA HIS A 98 0.71 2.64 -10.94
C HIS A 98 2.21 2.62 -10.63
N VAL A 99 3.01 3.30 -11.43
CA VAL A 99 4.44 3.46 -11.17
C VAL A 99 4.67 4.19 -9.83
N ALA A 100 3.90 5.25 -9.56
CA ALA A 100 3.96 5.98 -8.29
C ALA A 100 3.56 5.09 -7.10
N HIS A 101 2.48 4.29 -7.24
CA HIS A 101 2.04 3.33 -6.24
C HIS A 101 3.11 2.27 -5.95
N LEU A 102 3.70 1.67 -6.98
CA LEU A 102 4.76 0.67 -6.82
C LEU A 102 5.97 1.26 -6.10
N ARG A 103 6.37 2.48 -6.44
CA ARG A 103 7.47 3.18 -5.76
C ARG A 103 7.13 3.44 -4.29
N ALA A 104 5.96 3.99 -4.01
CA ALA A 104 5.51 4.27 -2.65
C ALA A 104 5.40 2.99 -1.80
N SER A 105 4.80 1.93 -2.34
CA SER A 105 4.68 0.62 -1.68
C SER A 105 6.05 0.00 -1.41
N ARG A 106 7.02 0.13 -2.33
CA ARG A 106 8.39 -0.35 -2.11
C ARG A 106 9.11 0.44 -1.03
N ILE A 107 8.98 1.76 -1.01
CA ILE A 107 9.57 2.61 0.03
C ILE A 107 9.00 2.25 1.41
N ALA A 108 7.67 2.11 1.50
CA ALA A 108 7.00 1.73 2.73
C ALA A 108 7.41 0.31 3.21
N GLU A 109 7.54 -0.65 2.29
CA GLU A 109 8.05 -1.97 2.62
C GLU A 109 9.47 -1.90 3.19
N ILE A 110 10.37 -1.17 2.54
CA ILE A 110 11.76 -1.04 2.98
C ILE A 110 11.81 -0.36 4.36
N SER A 111 11.06 0.71 4.58
CA SER A 111 11.06 1.40 5.87
C SER A 111 10.54 0.52 7.00
N LEU A 112 9.48 -0.26 6.76
CA LEU A 112 8.93 -1.20 7.75
C LEU A 112 9.88 -2.36 8.03
N ARG A 113 10.52 -2.93 6.99
CA ARG A 113 11.52 -3.98 7.16
C ARG A 113 12.75 -3.48 7.93
N ASN A 114 13.21 -2.26 7.65
CA ASN A 114 14.31 -1.65 8.37
C ASN A 114 13.97 -1.42 9.85
N ALA A 115 12.75 -0.94 10.15
CA ALA A 115 12.31 -0.77 11.52
C ALA A 115 12.22 -2.12 12.28
N LEU A 116 11.69 -3.18 11.65
CA LEU A 116 11.71 -4.53 12.22
C LEU A 116 13.13 -5.07 12.44
N ALA A 117 14.08 -4.74 11.56
CA ALA A 117 15.48 -5.13 11.73
C ALA A 117 16.12 -4.39 12.91
N ASP A 118 15.87 -3.08 13.05
CA ASP A 118 16.38 -2.27 14.15
C ASP A 118 15.85 -2.72 15.52
N ILE A 119 14.57 -3.13 15.58
CA ILE A 119 13.97 -3.74 16.77
C ILE A 119 14.69 -5.04 17.14
N ARG A 120 14.95 -5.92 16.17
CA ARG A 120 15.67 -7.18 16.41
C ARG A 120 17.09 -6.93 16.92
N ASP A 121 17.78 -5.96 16.33
CA ASP A 121 19.14 -5.59 16.74
C ASP A 121 19.16 -4.98 18.14
N THR A 122 18.20 -4.12 18.46
CA THR A 122 18.05 -3.50 19.78
C THR A 122 17.72 -4.54 20.85
N ARG A 123 16.79 -5.46 20.55
CA ARG A 123 16.47 -6.60 21.41
C ARG A 123 17.70 -7.48 21.67
N ALA A 124 18.46 -7.83 20.63
CA ALA A 124 19.67 -8.63 20.77
C ALA A 124 20.72 -7.94 21.66
N LYS A 125 20.88 -6.62 21.52
CA LYS A 125 21.76 -5.82 22.39
C LYS A 125 21.25 -5.84 23.84
N LEU A 126 19.97 -5.57 24.09
CA LEU A 126 19.42 -5.54 25.45
C LEU A 126 19.49 -6.90 26.15
N VAL A 127 19.18 -8.00 25.45
CA VAL A 127 19.35 -9.35 25.99
C VAL A 127 20.81 -9.62 26.35
N ARG A 128 21.76 -9.24 25.49
CA ARG A 128 23.19 -9.41 25.78
C ARG A 128 23.63 -8.58 26.99
N HIS A 129 23.24 -7.31 27.08
CA HIS A 129 23.59 -6.46 28.22
C HIS A 129 22.90 -6.91 29.52
N GLY A 130 21.63 -7.33 29.44
CA GLY A 130 20.88 -7.89 30.56
C GLY A 130 21.49 -9.20 31.07
N LEU A 131 21.95 -10.09 30.19
CA LEU A 131 22.64 -11.32 30.59
C LEU A 131 23.99 -11.03 31.24
N LEU A 132 24.77 -10.11 30.68
CA LEU A 132 26.05 -9.70 31.24
C LEU A 132 25.89 -9.02 32.61
N SER A 133 24.89 -8.14 32.77
CA SER A 133 24.61 -7.48 34.05
C SER A 133 24.10 -8.48 35.09
N LEU A 134 23.28 -9.45 34.70
CA LEU A 134 22.81 -10.52 35.57
C LEU A 134 23.98 -11.39 36.05
N LEU A 135 24.87 -11.83 35.16
CA LEU A 135 26.07 -12.59 35.52
C LEU A 135 26.99 -11.79 36.46
N ALA A 136 27.19 -10.50 36.17
CA ALA A 136 27.97 -9.61 37.02
C ALA A 136 27.33 -9.44 38.41
N THR A 137 25.99 -9.33 38.49
CA THR A 137 25.25 -9.25 39.76
C THR A 137 25.44 -10.52 40.59
N ILE A 138 25.32 -11.70 39.97
CA ILE A 138 25.56 -12.98 40.67
C ILE A 138 27.00 -13.05 41.18
N PHE A 139 27.98 -12.70 40.35
CA PHE A 139 29.39 -12.72 40.73
C PHE A 139 29.68 -11.77 41.89
N ALA A 140 29.15 -10.55 41.83
CA ALA A 140 29.28 -9.56 42.90
C ALA A 140 28.55 -9.97 44.19
N GLY A 141 27.42 -10.68 44.09
CA GLY A 141 26.74 -11.27 45.24
C GLY A 141 27.53 -12.41 45.88
N MET A 142 28.17 -13.26 45.07
CA MET A 142 29.04 -14.34 45.58
C MET A 142 30.29 -13.79 46.27
N THR A 143 30.94 -12.77 45.71
CA THR A 143 32.09 -12.13 46.35
C THR A 143 31.70 -11.40 47.63
N TRP A 144 30.50 -10.81 47.68
CA TRP A 144 29.96 -10.23 48.90
C TRP A 144 29.79 -11.27 50.01
N LEU A 145 29.21 -12.43 49.71
CA LEU A 145 29.01 -13.54 50.68
C LEU A 145 30.31 -14.20 51.16
N ALA A 146 31.37 -14.20 50.33
CA ALA A 146 32.65 -14.80 50.68
C ALA A 146 33.55 -13.91 51.58
N SER A 147 33.23 -12.61 51.69
CA SER A 147 34.01 -11.66 52.48
C SER A 147 33.45 -11.49 53.89
N ASN A 148 34.29 -11.71 54.91
CA ASN A 148 33.92 -11.50 56.33
C ASN A 148 33.71 -10.03 56.69
N ASP A 149 34.24 -9.08 55.92
CA ASP A 149 34.08 -7.64 56.16
C ASP A 149 33.96 -6.89 54.80
N PRO A 150 32.78 -6.93 54.16
CA PRO A 150 32.61 -6.37 52.84
C PRO A 150 32.54 -4.85 52.88
N GLY A 151 33.48 -4.19 52.22
CA GLY A 151 33.47 -2.73 52.06
C GLY A 151 32.19 -2.25 51.34
N TRP A 152 31.69 -1.09 51.77
CA TRP A 152 30.50 -0.41 51.23
C TRP A 152 30.47 -0.29 49.68
N ALA A 153 31.65 -0.26 49.05
CA ALA A 153 31.79 -0.22 47.60
C ALA A 153 31.20 -1.46 46.88
N ILE A 154 31.32 -2.66 47.46
CA ILE A 154 30.79 -3.90 46.88
C ILE A 154 29.26 -3.93 46.97
N GLN A 155 28.69 -3.36 48.04
CA GLN A 155 27.25 -3.21 48.22
C GLN A 155 26.64 -2.22 47.22
N LEU A 156 27.32 -1.09 46.97
CA LEU A 156 26.89 -0.15 45.92
C LEU A 156 26.98 -0.76 44.52
N LEU A 157 28.06 -1.48 44.23
CA LEU A 157 28.25 -2.15 42.93
C LEU A 157 27.15 -3.19 42.67
N THR A 158 26.85 -4.05 43.64
CA THR A 158 25.77 -5.05 43.54
C THR A 158 24.41 -4.39 43.31
N LEU A 159 24.13 -3.27 43.99
CA LEU A 159 22.87 -2.54 43.86
C LEU A 159 22.73 -1.86 42.48
N ILE A 160 23.80 -1.26 41.96
CA ILE A 160 23.84 -0.68 40.60
C ILE A 160 23.63 -1.77 39.55
N LEU A 161 24.31 -2.90 39.68
CA LEU A 161 24.18 -4.02 38.74
C LEU A 161 22.78 -4.63 38.77
N ALA A 162 22.20 -4.82 39.96
CA ALA A 162 20.83 -5.30 40.11
C ALA A 162 19.81 -4.34 39.49
N TYR A 163 20.01 -3.02 39.66
CA TYR A 163 19.18 -2.00 39.02
C TYR A 163 19.28 -2.05 37.48
N LEU A 164 20.49 -2.15 36.92
CA LEU A 164 20.70 -2.27 35.48
C LEU A 164 20.09 -3.56 34.91
N THR A 165 20.18 -4.67 35.65
CA THR A 165 19.50 -5.91 35.29
C THR A 165 17.99 -5.71 35.28
N TRP A 166 17.42 -5.13 36.33
CA TRP A 166 15.99 -4.82 36.38
C TRP A 166 15.53 -3.94 35.20
N ASP A 167 16.22 -2.84 34.93
CA ASP A 167 15.89 -1.91 33.85
C ASP A 167 15.92 -2.57 32.46
N CYS A 168 16.93 -3.42 32.21
CA CYS A 168 17.02 -4.20 30.97
C CYS A 168 15.85 -5.18 30.81
N PHE A 169 15.50 -5.91 31.88
CA PHE A 169 14.38 -6.86 31.87
C PHE A 169 13.01 -6.19 31.82
N HIS A 170 12.88 -5.01 32.41
CA HIS A 170 11.64 -4.24 32.40
C HIS A 170 11.39 -3.55 31.04
N SER A 171 12.44 -3.24 30.29
CA SER A 171 12.34 -2.64 28.95
C SER A 171 12.07 -3.64 27.82
N LEU A 172 12.30 -4.94 28.06
CA LEU A 172 12.11 -6.01 27.08
C LEU A 172 10.66 -6.16 26.56
N PRO A 173 9.62 -6.14 27.42
CA PRO A 173 8.23 -6.25 26.98
C PRO A 173 7.81 -5.15 25.99
N ASN A 174 8.21 -3.90 26.22
CA ASN A 174 7.87 -2.78 25.35
C ASN A 174 8.39 -2.99 23.91
N ILE A 175 9.56 -3.63 23.78
CA ILE A 175 10.19 -3.91 22.48
C ILE A 175 9.55 -5.11 21.78
N ASP A 176 8.99 -6.05 22.55
CA ASP A 176 8.28 -7.20 21.99
C ASP A 176 6.87 -6.80 21.48
N GLU A 177 6.30 -5.68 21.94
CA GLU A 177 5.02 -5.14 21.43
C GLU A 177 5.16 -4.42 20.06
N GLU A 178 6.29 -3.76 19.79
CA GLU A 178 6.48 -2.98 18.54
C GLU A 178 6.31 -3.82 17.25
N PRO A 179 6.85 -5.06 17.15
CA PRO A 179 6.59 -5.95 16.02
C PRO A 179 5.12 -6.27 15.79
N GLU A 180 4.29 -6.30 16.84
CA GLU A 180 2.85 -6.60 16.71
C GLU A 180 2.11 -5.50 15.97
N VAL A 181 2.61 -4.26 16.01
CA VAL A 181 2.05 -3.13 15.26
C VAL A 181 2.64 -3.04 13.85
N LEU A 182 3.94 -3.29 13.70
CA LEU A 182 4.64 -3.15 12.42
C LEU A 182 4.32 -4.28 11.43
N ASN A 183 4.12 -5.51 11.89
CA ASN A 183 3.82 -6.65 11.03
C ASN A 183 2.48 -6.51 10.27
N PRO A 184 1.36 -6.11 10.91
CA PRO A 184 0.11 -5.81 10.21
C PRO A 184 0.27 -4.69 9.17
N ALA A 185 1.01 -3.63 9.48
CA ALA A 185 1.26 -2.55 8.55
C ALA A 185 2.03 -3.03 7.31
N LEU A 186 3.04 -3.88 7.49
CA LEU A 186 3.77 -4.50 6.39
C LEU A 186 2.88 -5.40 5.55
N ASN A 187 2.06 -6.24 6.19
CA ASN A 187 1.11 -7.10 5.51
C ASN A 187 0.09 -6.31 4.68
N GLU A 188 -0.39 -5.18 5.19
CA GLU A 188 -1.32 -4.32 4.46
C GLU A 188 -0.67 -3.69 3.22
N VAL A 189 0.59 -3.24 3.31
CA VAL A 189 1.35 -2.73 2.17
C VAL A 189 1.56 -3.81 1.09
N LEU A 190 1.81 -5.05 1.51
CA LEU A 190 1.98 -6.18 0.59
C LEU A 190 0.64 -6.60 -0.04
N ARG A 191 -0.45 -6.63 0.74
CA ARG A 191 -1.79 -6.99 0.28
C ARG A 191 -2.39 -5.99 -0.70
N SER A 192 -2.18 -4.70 -0.46
CA SER A 192 -2.69 -3.60 -1.31
C SER A 192 -1.80 -3.33 -2.54
N ARG A 193 -0.69 -4.04 -2.69
CA ARG A 193 0.22 -3.87 -3.83
C ARG A 193 -0.41 -4.43 -5.11
N VAL A 194 -0.64 -3.55 -6.08
CA VAL A 194 -0.99 -3.95 -7.45
C VAL A 194 0.30 -4.19 -8.22
N GLU A 195 0.74 -5.44 -8.34
CA GLU A 195 2.01 -5.78 -9.00
C GLU A 195 1.99 -5.51 -10.50
N SER A 196 0.87 -5.82 -11.15
CA SER A 196 0.69 -5.66 -12.59
C SER A 196 -0.72 -5.22 -12.95
N LEU A 197 -0.83 -4.43 -14.01
CA LEU A 197 -2.09 -3.99 -14.57
C LEU A 197 -2.52 -4.89 -15.73
N ASN A 198 -3.76 -5.35 -15.70
CA ASN A 198 -4.37 -6.06 -16.83
C ASN A 198 -4.91 -5.04 -17.85
N TRP A 199 -4.02 -4.55 -18.71
CA TRP A 199 -4.33 -3.52 -19.71
C TRP A 199 -5.51 -3.89 -20.61
N LYS A 200 -5.61 -5.15 -21.04
CA LYS A 200 -6.70 -5.61 -21.91
C LYS A 200 -8.07 -5.46 -21.24
N ARG A 201 -8.20 -5.89 -19.98
CA ARG A 201 -9.44 -5.73 -19.21
C ARG A 201 -9.72 -4.27 -18.89
N LEU A 202 -8.68 -3.50 -18.55
CA LEU A 202 -8.80 -2.08 -18.24
C LEU A 202 -9.32 -1.28 -19.43
N ILE A 203 -8.70 -1.45 -20.61
CA ILE A 203 -9.14 -0.82 -21.87
C ILE A 203 -10.60 -1.20 -22.18
N HIS A 204 -10.95 -2.47 -22.03
CA HIS A 204 -12.32 -2.94 -22.24
C HIS A 204 -13.32 -2.29 -21.28
N LYS A 205 -13.06 -2.27 -19.97
CA LYS A 205 -13.97 -1.68 -18.98
C LYS A 205 -14.07 -0.15 -19.15
N LEU A 206 -12.95 0.53 -19.36
CA LEU A 206 -12.92 1.98 -19.57
C LEU A 206 -13.65 2.37 -20.86
N SER A 207 -13.47 1.63 -21.96
CA SER A 207 -14.19 1.92 -23.21
C SER A 207 -15.71 1.74 -23.07
N LEU A 208 -16.18 0.84 -22.20
CA LEU A 208 -17.59 0.69 -21.87
C LEU A 208 -18.11 1.84 -20.98
N ILE A 209 -17.38 2.20 -19.92
CA ILE A 209 -17.75 3.30 -19.00
C ILE A 209 -17.81 4.64 -19.74
N LEU A 210 -16.82 4.91 -20.59
CA LEU A 210 -16.75 6.12 -21.41
C LEU A 210 -17.75 6.10 -22.58
N GLY A 211 -18.39 4.95 -22.85
CA GLY A 211 -19.36 4.80 -23.93
C GLY A 211 -18.74 4.77 -25.33
N TYR A 212 -17.43 4.57 -25.43
CA TYR A 212 -16.71 4.47 -26.71
C TYR A 212 -17.00 3.15 -27.43
N LYS A 213 -17.43 2.14 -26.69
CA LYS A 213 -17.86 0.85 -27.23
C LYS A 213 -19.30 0.55 -26.78
N ARG A 214 -20.16 0.21 -27.74
CA ARG A 214 -21.51 -0.32 -27.48
C ARG A 214 -21.49 -1.84 -27.68
N ILE A 215 -22.08 -2.60 -26.76
CA ILE A 215 -22.30 -4.03 -26.94
C ILE A 215 -23.67 -4.19 -27.61
N PRO A 216 -23.76 -4.75 -28.83
CA PRO A 216 -25.04 -4.98 -29.48
C PRO A 216 -25.86 -6.00 -28.66
N GLY A 217 -27.12 -5.68 -28.36
CA GLY A 217 -28.05 -6.58 -27.65
C GLY A 217 -28.05 -6.48 -26.12
N LEU A 218 -27.24 -5.60 -25.51
CA LEU A 218 -27.34 -5.27 -24.09
C LEU A 218 -27.65 -3.77 -23.97
N GLU A 219 -28.72 -3.41 -23.28
CA GLU A 219 -28.80 -2.07 -22.70
C GLU A 219 -27.66 -1.98 -21.68
N VAL A 220 -26.59 -1.31 -22.06
CA VAL A 220 -25.44 -1.09 -21.16
C VAL A 220 -25.87 -0.28 -19.93
N PHE A 221 -27.06 0.34 -20.00
CA PHE A 221 -27.63 1.33 -19.10
C PHE A 221 -29.13 1.03 -18.90
N PRO A 222 -29.55 0.49 -17.75
CA PRO A 222 -30.95 0.52 -17.39
C PRO A 222 -31.29 1.96 -17.03
N ILE A 223 -32.23 2.57 -17.77
CA ILE A 223 -32.86 3.82 -17.32
C ILE A 223 -33.89 3.36 -16.28
N ASP A 224 -33.62 3.58 -15.00
CA ASP A 224 -34.64 3.41 -13.97
C ASP A 224 -35.81 4.33 -14.31
N SER A 225 -36.83 3.72 -14.92
CA SER A 225 -38.10 4.32 -15.26
C SER A 225 -39.05 4.06 -14.09
N HIS A 226 -38.65 4.54 -12.91
CA HIS A 226 -39.54 4.62 -11.76
C HIS A 226 -40.08 6.04 -11.66
N ALA A 227 -41.27 6.20 -12.26
CA ALA A 227 -42.28 7.15 -11.83
C ALA A 227 -42.91 6.69 -10.51
#